data_AF-A0A1M4VFS7-F1
#
_entry.id   AF-A0A1M4VFS7-F1
#
_cell.length_a   1.000
_cell.length_b   1.000
_cell.length_c   1.000
_cell.angle_alpha   90.00
_cell.angle_beta   90.00
_cell.angle_gamma   90.00
#
_symmetry.space_group_name_H-M   'P 1'
#
loop_
_entity.id
_entity.type
_entity.pdbx_description
1 polymer ?
#
loop_
_entity_poly.entity_id
_entity_poly.type
_entity_poly.pdbx_seq_one_letter_code
_entity_poly.pdbx_strand_id
1 'polypeptide(L)'
;MKNSLKLAVLAFFGVFFSACNTLYSSKTTQLEIFVPAKIFFQEKYDTIAIRYNNINAGYNPNFAGYYQNNELVTDTKNTDSIASEIYYNSFLSSLKNSRFFDSIIEIERGNYSNVLFSDSLLRAETDVPNDSLETSDTHLITAPVANFWSLAGHFQPKKEHADIRTIDPELATYTKDELARMRDSIGAKMLLSLDYFATTENELAISNEEAIGVFDVFVVSYWNFFDLENLQLTYFYDRVDTITWDYVDGVVVHPPREEAIKEAAKIASNNFTNFITPHWVDVQRLYYISGQVELKQTNALVAEGKWLEAAEIWKRHVENPNKKIAAKCMFNMALACEMLNQLDAAVDWAVKSYYVFGQKNAVHEHNCKEYINILNQRKLDIKRIEHQYNPQPLRPDKTAG
;
A
#
# COMPACT_ATOMS: atom_id res chain seq x y z
N MET A 1 21.47 73.99 26.10
CA MET A 1 21.82 72.69 26.70
C MET A 1 21.98 71.67 25.59
N LYS A 2 23.12 70.98 25.59
CA LYS A 2 23.68 69.91 24.74
C LYS A 2 22.75 69.25 23.71
N ASN A 3 23.05 69.27 22.40
CA ASN A 3 24.11 68.57 21.62
C ASN A 3 23.78 67.11 21.24
N SER A 4 24.22 66.77 20.01
CA SER A 4 24.56 65.45 19.46
C SER A 4 23.44 64.78 18.62
N LEU A 5 23.66 64.16 17.45
CA LEU A 5 24.83 64.01 16.58
C LEU A 5 24.40 63.32 15.25
N LYS A 6 24.86 63.87 14.11
CA LYS A 6 25.33 63.26 12.85
C LYS A 6 24.57 62.11 12.13
N LEU A 7 24.12 62.46 10.92
CA LEU A 7 24.39 61.85 9.59
C LEU A 7 25.23 60.56 9.51
N ALA A 8 24.74 59.53 8.79
CA ALA A 8 25.56 58.61 7.99
C ALA A 8 24.75 57.87 6.90
N VAL A 9 24.93 58.32 5.65
CA VAL A 9 25.06 57.59 4.38
C VAL A 9 24.51 56.15 4.32
N LEU A 10 23.40 55.94 3.60
CA LEU A 10 23.03 54.63 3.04
C LEU A 10 24.00 54.27 1.91
N ALA A 11 24.91 53.33 2.17
CA ALA A 11 25.65 52.64 1.13
C ALA A 11 24.75 51.56 0.52
N PHE A 12 24.27 51.81 -0.70
CA PHE A 12 23.58 50.84 -1.53
C PHE A 12 24.61 49.81 -2.03
N PHE A 13 24.87 48.76 -1.25
CA PHE A 13 25.57 47.59 -1.77
C PHE A 13 24.58 46.80 -2.64
N GLY A 14 24.63 47.06 -3.94
CA GLY A 14 24.05 46.17 -4.94
C GLY A 14 24.72 44.81 -4.84
N VAL A 15 24.09 43.88 -4.13
CA VAL A 15 24.44 42.47 -4.19
C VAL A 15 23.99 41.99 -5.57
N PHE A 16 24.94 41.92 -6.50
CA PHE A 16 24.77 41.12 -7.71
C PHE A 16 24.52 39.68 -7.25
N PHE A 17 23.26 39.23 -7.32
CA PHE A 17 22.91 37.81 -7.25
C PHE A 17 23.52 37.11 -8.46
N SER A 18 24.81 36.76 -8.37
CA SER A 18 25.35 35.68 -9.17
C SER A 18 24.50 34.46 -8.85
N ALA A 19 23.78 33.94 -9.84
CA ALA A 19 22.94 32.77 -9.68
C ALA A 19 23.81 31.60 -9.22
N CYS A 20 23.84 31.37 -7.90
CA CYS A 20 24.77 30.45 -7.29
C CYS A 20 24.37 29.03 -7.71
N ASN A 21 25.23 28.36 -8.49
CA ASN A 21 25.02 26.97 -8.89
C ASN A 21 25.28 26.06 -7.68
N THR A 22 24.31 25.97 -6.77
CA THR A 22 24.35 25.11 -5.59
C THR A 22 23.72 23.74 -5.88
N LEU A 23 24.13 22.68 -5.19
CA LEU A 23 23.51 21.35 -5.28
C LEU A 23 22.23 21.24 -4.42
N TYR A 24 21.67 22.37 -3.99
CA TYR A 24 20.43 22.46 -3.22
C TYR A 24 19.23 22.88 -4.09
N SER A 25 19.50 23.33 -5.32
CA SER A 25 18.45 23.85 -6.20
C SER A 25 17.88 22.73 -7.07
N SER A 26 16.69 22.24 -6.69
CA SER A 26 15.97 21.17 -7.36
C SER A 26 14.47 21.47 -7.45
N LYS A 27 13.79 20.72 -8.31
CA LYS A 27 12.33 20.65 -8.43
C LYS A 27 11.92 19.18 -8.50
N THR A 28 10.62 18.93 -8.36
CA THR A 28 10.04 17.62 -8.63
C THR A 28 9.21 17.65 -9.91
N THR A 29 9.12 16.49 -10.56
CA THR A 29 8.13 16.20 -11.60
C THR A 29 7.30 14.99 -11.18
N GLN A 30 6.09 14.88 -11.69
CA GLN A 30 5.20 13.74 -11.45
C GLN A 30 5.37 12.70 -12.56
N LEU A 31 5.36 11.44 -12.17
CA LEU A 31 5.49 10.29 -13.05
C LEU A 31 4.54 9.20 -12.57
N GLU A 32 3.76 8.63 -13.48
CA GLU A 32 3.00 7.42 -13.23
C GLU A 32 3.89 6.19 -13.48
N ILE A 33 3.95 5.27 -12.52
CA ILE A 33 4.69 4.02 -12.66
C ILE A 33 3.76 2.83 -12.38
N PHE A 34 3.96 1.75 -13.11
CA PHE A 34 3.27 0.49 -12.87
C PHE A 34 4.08 -0.35 -11.87
N VAL A 35 3.45 -0.75 -10.78
CA VAL A 35 4.07 -1.50 -9.67
C VAL A 35 3.45 -2.90 -9.52
N PRO A 36 4.22 -3.90 -9.05
CA PRO A 36 3.72 -5.26 -8.88
C PRO A 36 2.70 -5.38 -7.76
N ALA A 37 1.87 -6.43 -7.82
CA ALA A 37 1.11 -6.87 -6.65
C ALA A 37 2.06 -7.27 -5.51
N LYS A 38 1.63 -7.11 -4.25
CA LYS A 38 2.41 -7.51 -3.08
C LYS A 38 2.32 -9.01 -2.80
N ILE A 39 1.22 -9.66 -3.18
CA ILE A 39 1.11 -11.13 -3.16
C ILE A 39 1.83 -11.75 -4.36
N PHE A 40 2.20 -13.02 -4.22
CA PHE A 40 2.74 -13.84 -5.30
C PHE A 40 1.90 -15.11 -5.42
N PHE A 41 1.26 -15.29 -6.58
CA PHE A 41 0.54 -16.51 -6.91
C PHE A 41 1.53 -17.48 -7.55
N GLN A 42 1.65 -18.70 -7.00
CA GLN A 42 2.59 -19.72 -7.51
C GLN A 42 2.25 -20.17 -8.94
N GLU A 43 0.97 -20.15 -9.29
CA GLU A 43 0.44 -20.43 -10.63
C GLU A 43 -0.41 -19.26 -11.12
N LYS A 44 -0.59 -19.14 -12.44
CA LYS A 44 -1.55 -18.18 -13.00
C LYS A 44 -2.96 -18.73 -12.78
N TYR A 45 -3.70 -18.10 -11.86
CA TYR A 45 -5.11 -18.40 -11.67
C TYR A 45 -5.95 -17.56 -12.65
N ASP A 46 -6.12 -18.01 -13.90
CA ASP A 46 -6.85 -17.24 -14.92
C ASP A 46 -8.31 -16.95 -14.52
N THR A 47 -8.97 -17.96 -13.96
CA THR A 47 -10.35 -17.86 -13.46
C THR A 47 -10.37 -18.08 -11.96
N ILE A 48 -10.86 -17.07 -11.23
CA ILE A 48 -11.04 -17.12 -9.78
C ILE A 48 -12.52 -17.08 -9.40
N ALA A 49 -12.85 -17.72 -8.29
CA ALA A 49 -14.10 -17.57 -7.58
C ALA A 49 -13.93 -16.51 -6.48
N ILE A 50 -14.97 -15.75 -6.22
CA ILE A 50 -15.00 -14.79 -5.11
C ILE A 50 -16.31 -14.90 -4.34
N ARG A 51 -16.23 -14.83 -3.01
CA ARG A 51 -17.40 -14.94 -2.13
C ARG A 51 -17.39 -13.87 -1.04
N TYR A 52 -18.53 -13.20 -0.89
CA TYR A 52 -18.85 -12.50 0.35
C TYR A 52 -19.28 -13.53 1.40
N ASN A 53 -18.42 -13.80 2.37
CA ASN A 53 -18.59 -14.85 3.37
C ASN A 53 -18.54 -14.31 4.81
N ASN A 54 -18.84 -13.03 5.00
CA ASN A 54 -18.65 -12.34 6.27
C ASN A 54 -19.51 -12.94 7.38
N ILE A 55 -18.88 -13.62 8.34
CA ILE A 55 -19.58 -14.22 9.49
C ILE A 55 -20.10 -13.15 10.47
N ASN A 56 -19.58 -11.92 10.38
CA ASN A 56 -19.98 -10.76 11.18
C ASN A 56 -21.03 -9.85 10.48
N ALA A 57 -21.72 -10.32 9.43
CA ALA A 57 -22.69 -9.48 8.69
C ALA A 57 -23.99 -9.12 9.46
N GLY A 58 -24.15 -9.60 10.70
CA GLY A 58 -25.32 -9.31 11.55
C GLY A 58 -24.99 -8.28 12.63
N TYR A 59 -26.03 -7.74 13.29
CA TYR A 59 -25.84 -6.79 14.39
C TYR A 59 -24.95 -7.36 15.48
N ASN A 60 -23.77 -6.76 15.67
CA ASN A 60 -22.79 -7.20 16.65
C ASN A 60 -22.58 -6.14 17.73
N PRO A 61 -23.02 -6.40 18.98
CA PRO A 61 -22.88 -5.43 20.06
C PRO A 61 -21.41 -5.13 20.42
N ASN A 62 -20.46 -5.97 20.03
CA ASN A 62 -19.04 -5.73 20.27
C ASN A 62 -18.47 -4.58 19.42
N PHE A 63 -19.11 -4.27 18.28
CA PHE A 63 -18.70 -3.18 17.38
C PHE A 63 -19.73 -2.05 17.31
N ALA A 64 -20.84 -2.16 18.04
CA ALA A 64 -21.89 -1.15 18.03
C ALA A 64 -21.59 0.03 18.97
N GLY A 65 -20.75 -0.15 19.98
CA GLY A 65 -20.44 0.91 20.95
C GLY A 65 -19.43 1.92 20.40
N TYR A 66 -19.71 3.22 20.54
CA TYR A 66 -18.78 4.29 20.19
C TYR A 66 -18.94 5.50 21.10
N TYR A 67 -17.92 6.37 21.16
CA TYR A 67 -17.97 7.58 21.97
C TYR A 67 -18.37 8.79 21.11
N GLN A 68 -19.29 9.61 21.63
CA GLN A 68 -19.65 10.90 21.08
C GLN A 68 -19.74 11.89 22.22
N ASN A 69 -18.95 12.99 22.18
CA ASN A 69 -18.88 13.97 23.26
C ASN A 69 -18.60 13.34 24.65
N ASN A 70 -17.70 12.36 24.71
CA ASN A 70 -17.38 11.55 25.91
C ASN A 70 -18.54 10.71 26.47
N GLU A 71 -19.65 10.57 25.76
CA GLU A 71 -20.74 9.67 26.12
C GLU A 71 -20.69 8.41 25.26
N LEU A 72 -20.89 7.25 25.88
CA LEU A 72 -21.01 5.98 25.16
C LEU A 72 -22.37 5.91 24.47
N VAL A 73 -22.35 5.86 23.15
CA VAL A 73 -23.51 5.71 22.27
C VAL A 73 -23.49 4.32 21.64
N THR A 74 -24.66 3.84 21.24
CA THR A 74 -24.82 2.57 20.52
C THR A 74 -25.28 2.85 19.09
N ASP A 75 -24.53 2.35 18.13
CA ASP A 75 -24.94 2.27 16.73
C ASP A 75 -26.13 1.32 16.61
N THR A 76 -27.24 1.80 16.09
CA THR A 76 -28.47 1.02 15.86
C THR A 76 -28.68 0.66 14.38
N LYS A 77 -27.80 1.14 13.49
CA LYS A 77 -27.91 1.00 12.04
C LYS A 77 -27.09 -0.16 11.49
N ASN A 78 -26.28 -0.82 12.32
CA ASN A 78 -25.37 -1.88 11.88
C ASN A 78 -24.37 -1.36 10.83
N THR A 79 -23.74 -0.21 11.13
CA THR A 79 -22.94 0.57 10.17
C THR A 79 -21.73 -0.22 9.68
N ASP A 80 -21.12 -1.06 10.53
CA ASP A 80 -20.01 -1.95 10.16
C ASP A 80 -20.42 -2.96 9.07
N SER A 81 -21.63 -3.52 9.17
CA SER A 81 -22.17 -4.41 8.14
C SER A 81 -22.48 -3.67 6.83
N ILE A 82 -23.01 -2.44 6.91
CA ILE A 82 -23.17 -1.58 5.72
C ILE A 82 -21.81 -1.28 5.09
N ALA A 83 -20.80 -0.99 5.90
CA ALA A 83 -19.43 -0.74 5.46
C ALA A 83 -18.79 -1.98 4.82
N SER A 84 -19.09 -3.19 5.34
CA SER A 84 -18.61 -4.44 4.77
C SER A 84 -19.11 -4.69 3.35
N GLU A 85 -20.36 -4.33 3.06
CA GLU A 85 -20.94 -4.40 1.72
C GLU A 85 -20.28 -3.40 0.78
N ILE A 86 -20.03 -2.19 1.25
CA ILE A 86 -19.33 -1.16 0.48
C ILE A 86 -17.90 -1.62 0.17
N TYR A 87 -17.19 -2.14 1.18
CA TYR A 87 -15.84 -2.68 1.03
C TYR A 87 -15.81 -3.78 -0.04
N TYR A 88 -16.68 -4.79 0.08
CA TYR A 88 -16.69 -5.93 -0.84
C TYR A 88 -17.07 -5.53 -2.27
N ASN A 89 -18.12 -4.71 -2.44
CA ASN A 89 -18.57 -4.29 -3.77
C ASN A 89 -17.54 -3.38 -4.45
N SER A 90 -16.89 -2.50 -3.68
CA SER A 90 -15.81 -1.65 -4.16
C SER A 90 -14.60 -2.49 -4.57
N PHE A 91 -14.17 -3.43 -3.71
CA PHE A 91 -13.12 -4.38 -4.02
C PHE A 91 -13.41 -5.17 -5.30
N LEU A 92 -14.59 -5.80 -5.41
CA LEU A 92 -14.98 -6.58 -6.58
C LEU A 92 -14.95 -5.74 -7.87
N SER A 93 -15.40 -4.49 -7.79
CA SER A 93 -15.38 -3.56 -8.92
C SER A 93 -13.96 -3.21 -9.33
N SER A 94 -13.11 -2.82 -8.37
CA SER A 94 -11.69 -2.50 -8.61
C SER A 94 -10.92 -3.71 -9.14
N LEU A 95 -11.18 -4.90 -8.60
CA LEU A 95 -10.58 -6.15 -9.05
C LEU A 95 -10.94 -6.46 -10.51
N LYS A 96 -12.21 -6.35 -10.90
CA LYS A 96 -12.66 -6.49 -12.30
C LYS A 96 -12.01 -5.45 -13.21
N ASN A 97 -11.88 -4.22 -12.74
CA ASN A 97 -11.25 -3.14 -13.52
C ASN A 97 -9.74 -3.33 -13.71
N SER A 98 -9.05 -4.01 -12.78
CA SER A 98 -7.62 -4.30 -12.90
C SER A 98 -7.29 -5.19 -14.11
N ARG A 99 -8.24 -6.02 -14.56
CA ARG A 99 -8.07 -7.03 -15.61
C ARG A 99 -6.87 -7.96 -15.38
N PHE A 100 -6.48 -8.15 -14.12
CA PHE A 100 -5.39 -9.03 -13.75
C PHE A 100 -5.79 -10.52 -13.87
N PHE A 101 -7.04 -10.82 -13.54
CA PHE A 101 -7.66 -12.13 -13.76
C PHE A 101 -8.50 -12.12 -15.03
N ASP A 102 -8.46 -13.21 -15.81
CA ASP A 102 -9.19 -13.33 -17.07
C ASP A 102 -10.70 -13.43 -16.82
N SER A 103 -11.10 -14.10 -15.73
CA SER A 103 -12.48 -14.22 -15.30
C SER A 103 -12.60 -14.22 -13.77
N ILE A 104 -13.63 -13.55 -13.27
CA ILE A 104 -13.97 -13.46 -11.85
C ILE A 104 -15.41 -13.91 -11.69
N ILE A 105 -15.61 -15.05 -11.04
CA ILE A 105 -16.92 -15.65 -10.80
C ILE A 105 -17.33 -15.36 -9.36
N GLU A 106 -18.31 -14.48 -9.21
CA GLU A 106 -18.94 -14.26 -7.90
C GLU A 106 -19.90 -15.41 -7.60
N ILE A 107 -19.74 -16.05 -6.45
CA ILE A 107 -20.55 -17.18 -6.02
C ILE A 107 -21.52 -16.80 -4.90
N GLU A 108 -22.44 -17.71 -4.58
CA GLU A 108 -23.47 -17.47 -3.57
C GLU A 108 -22.86 -17.05 -2.22
N ARG A 109 -23.44 -16.00 -1.65
CA ARG A 109 -23.00 -15.40 -0.39
C ARG A 109 -23.14 -16.38 0.78
N GLY A 110 -22.28 -16.25 1.77
CA GLY A 110 -22.43 -16.95 3.05
C GLY A 110 -23.69 -16.46 3.78
N ASN A 111 -24.49 -17.39 4.30
CA ASN A 111 -25.61 -17.06 5.19
C ASN A 111 -25.38 -17.73 6.55
N TYR A 112 -24.99 -16.92 7.53
CA TYR A 112 -24.67 -17.37 8.88
C TYR A 112 -25.65 -16.83 9.93
N SER A 113 -26.81 -16.34 9.52
CA SER A 113 -27.84 -15.79 10.41
C SER A 113 -28.19 -16.71 11.59
N ASN A 114 -28.18 -18.03 11.37
CA ASN A 114 -28.44 -19.06 12.39
C ASN A 114 -27.24 -19.97 12.67
N VAL A 115 -26.00 -19.55 12.41
CA VAL A 115 -24.80 -20.37 12.63
C VAL A 115 -23.83 -19.67 13.56
N LEU A 116 -23.42 -20.29 14.66
CA LEU A 116 -22.32 -19.81 15.51
C LEU A 116 -21.06 -20.62 15.22
N PHE A 117 -19.96 -19.92 14.96
CA PHE A 117 -18.68 -20.56 14.79
C PHE A 117 -18.02 -20.83 16.14
N SER A 118 -17.55 -22.05 16.35
CA SER A 118 -16.84 -22.48 17.55
C SER A 118 -15.35 -22.62 17.24
N ASP A 119 -14.52 -22.00 18.06
CA ASP A 119 -13.06 -22.05 18.00
C ASP A 119 -12.47 -23.23 18.79
N SER A 120 -13.28 -24.21 19.20
CA SER A 120 -12.85 -25.27 20.12
C SER A 120 -11.76 -26.21 19.58
N LEU A 121 -11.46 -26.19 18.28
CA LEU A 121 -10.33 -26.91 17.66
C LEU A 121 -9.07 -26.05 17.51
N LEU A 122 -9.18 -24.72 17.71
CA LEU A 122 -8.09 -23.77 17.63
C LEU A 122 -7.38 -23.77 18.99
N ARG A 123 -6.56 -24.79 19.23
CA ARG A 123 -5.71 -24.81 20.41
C ARG A 123 -4.64 -23.73 20.26
N ALA A 124 -4.64 -22.75 21.17
CA ALA A 124 -3.42 -22.01 21.46
C ALA A 124 -2.43 -23.02 22.05
N GLU A 125 -1.42 -23.43 21.28
CA GLU A 125 -0.21 -23.98 21.88
C GLU A 125 0.41 -22.86 22.71
N THR A 126 0.03 -22.79 23.98
CA THR A 126 0.73 -22.00 25.00
C THR A 126 2.01 -22.72 25.46
N ASP A 127 2.60 -23.56 24.61
CA ASP A 127 3.95 -24.03 24.82
C ASP A 127 4.86 -22.94 24.26
N VAL A 128 5.36 -22.09 25.16
CA VAL A 128 6.49 -21.21 24.89
C VAL A 128 7.60 -22.09 24.28
N PRO A 129 8.01 -21.88 23.02
CA PRO A 129 9.02 -22.73 22.42
C PRO A 129 10.33 -22.56 23.18
N ASN A 130 10.81 -23.66 23.76
CA ASN A 130 12.16 -23.75 24.30
C ASN A 130 13.12 -23.84 23.10
N ASP A 131 13.49 -22.69 22.55
CA ASP A 131 14.72 -22.43 21.79
C ASP A 131 15.21 -23.53 20.82
N SER A 132 14.31 -24.07 19.99
CA SER A 132 14.69 -24.95 18.88
C SER A 132 14.02 -24.50 17.59
N LEU A 133 14.83 -23.89 16.73
CA LEU A 133 14.55 -23.68 15.31
C LEU A 133 14.37 -25.04 14.62
N GLU A 134 13.14 -25.55 14.56
CA GLU A 134 12.74 -26.52 13.55
C GLU A 134 11.91 -25.81 12.48
N THR A 135 12.53 -25.67 11.31
CA THR A 135 11.92 -25.14 10.09
C THR A 135 11.01 -26.19 9.48
N SER A 136 9.71 -26.09 9.75
CA SER A 136 8.68 -26.58 8.83
C SER A 136 7.70 -25.44 8.54
N ASP A 137 7.68 -25.00 7.29
CA ASP A 137 6.99 -23.80 6.77
C ASP A 137 5.45 -23.81 6.98
N THR A 138 4.87 -24.88 7.54
CA THR A 138 3.43 -25.04 7.80
C THR A 138 2.96 -24.42 9.12
N HIS A 139 3.82 -24.23 10.13
CA HIS A 139 3.39 -23.72 11.44
C HIS A 139 3.20 -22.19 11.49
N LEU A 140 3.78 -21.44 10.55
CA LEU A 140 3.71 -19.98 10.55
C LEU A 140 2.39 -19.41 10.02
N ILE A 141 1.65 -20.16 9.18
CA ILE A 141 0.34 -19.72 8.67
C ILE A 141 -0.77 -20.10 9.67
N THR A 142 -0.67 -21.26 10.32
CA THR A 142 -1.72 -21.77 11.21
C THR A 142 -1.87 -20.94 12.48
N ALA A 143 -0.78 -20.41 13.05
CA ALA A 143 -0.86 -19.63 14.28
C ALA A 143 -1.60 -18.26 14.12
N PRO A 144 -1.28 -17.41 13.11
CA PRO A 144 -2.06 -16.21 12.82
C PRO A 144 -3.51 -16.51 12.45
N VAL A 145 -3.74 -17.54 11.62
CA VAL A 145 -5.08 -18.01 11.22
C VAL A 145 -5.89 -18.43 12.46
N ALA A 146 -5.31 -19.21 13.37
CA ALA A 146 -5.96 -19.67 14.60
C ALA A 146 -6.26 -18.50 15.56
N ASN A 147 -5.32 -17.56 15.73
CA ASN A 147 -5.53 -16.37 16.56
C ASN A 147 -6.70 -15.53 16.03
N PHE A 148 -6.73 -15.28 14.72
CA PHE A 148 -7.85 -14.59 14.10
C PHE A 148 -9.15 -15.36 14.35
N TRP A 149 -9.19 -16.64 14.02
CA TRP A 149 -10.44 -17.39 14.09
C TRP A 149 -10.96 -17.55 15.52
N SER A 150 -10.09 -17.57 16.53
CA SER A 150 -10.50 -17.46 17.92
C SER A 150 -11.13 -16.10 18.21
N LEU A 151 -10.52 -14.99 17.79
CA LEU A 151 -11.14 -13.66 17.89
C LEU A 151 -12.48 -13.61 17.17
N ALA A 152 -12.54 -14.09 15.93
CA ALA A 152 -13.75 -14.14 15.12
C ALA A 152 -14.83 -15.01 15.77
N GLY A 153 -14.44 -16.12 16.41
CA GLY A 153 -15.30 -16.99 17.20
C GLY A 153 -15.89 -16.29 18.42
N HIS A 154 -15.13 -15.41 19.08
CA HIS A 154 -15.58 -14.65 20.24
C HIS A 154 -16.40 -13.39 19.89
N PHE A 155 -16.09 -12.74 18.77
CA PHE A 155 -16.70 -11.47 18.35
C PHE A 155 -17.72 -11.67 17.24
N GLN A 156 -18.73 -12.53 17.47
CA GLN A 156 -19.83 -12.77 16.52
C GLN A 156 -21.12 -12.03 16.91
N PRO A 157 -22.02 -11.80 15.93
CA PRO A 157 -23.38 -11.36 16.21
C PRO A 157 -24.10 -12.34 17.16
N LYS A 158 -24.87 -11.81 18.12
CA LYS A 158 -25.68 -12.63 19.03
C LYS A 158 -26.81 -13.32 18.26
N LYS A 159 -27.05 -14.60 18.55
CA LYS A 159 -28.08 -15.44 17.90
C LYS A 159 -28.89 -16.16 18.97
N GLU A 160 -30.22 -16.07 18.89
CA GLU A 160 -31.12 -16.71 19.87
C GLU A 160 -31.16 -18.24 19.70
N HIS A 161 -31.15 -18.71 18.45
CA HIS A 161 -31.04 -20.11 18.08
C HIS A 161 -29.98 -20.24 17.00
N ALA A 162 -28.96 -21.06 17.24
CA ALA A 162 -27.89 -21.24 16.28
C ALA A 162 -27.37 -22.69 16.25
N ASP A 163 -27.14 -23.18 15.04
CA ASP A 163 -26.34 -24.36 14.81
C ASP A 163 -24.87 -24.04 15.09
N ILE A 164 -24.18 -24.91 15.81
CA ILE A 164 -22.76 -24.73 16.10
C ILE A 164 -21.96 -25.37 14.98
N ARG A 165 -21.10 -24.58 14.35
CA ARG A 165 -20.13 -25.06 13.37
C ARG A 165 -18.73 -24.83 13.90
N THR A 166 -17.92 -25.88 13.95
CA THR A 166 -16.54 -25.75 14.40
C THR A 166 -15.66 -25.19 13.28
N ILE A 167 -14.76 -24.27 13.63
CA ILE A 167 -13.77 -23.71 12.72
C ILE A 167 -12.67 -24.76 12.51
N ASP A 168 -12.35 -25.02 11.26
CA ASP A 168 -11.27 -25.90 10.88
C ASP A 168 -9.92 -25.15 10.98
N PRO A 169 -8.90 -25.66 11.69
CA PRO A 169 -7.61 -24.99 11.79
C PRO A 169 -6.86 -24.81 10.45
N GLU A 170 -7.13 -25.67 9.47
CA GLU A 170 -6.48 -25.64 8.15
C GLU A 170 -7.39 -25.03 7.07
N LEU A 171 -8.71 -25.21 7.20
CA LEU A 171 -9.70 -24.81 6.20
C LEU A 171 -10.63 -23.68 6.65
N ALA A 172 -10.36 -23.11 7.83
CA ALA A 172 -11.08 -21.94 8.32
C ALA A 172 -12.59 -22.20 8.45
N THR A 173 -13.44 -21.34 7.88
CA THR A 173 -14.91 -21.49 7.90
C THR A 173 -15.44 -22.51 6.90
N TYR A 174 -14.57 -23.19 6.15
CA TYR A 174 -14.96 -24.16 5.13
C TYR A 174 -14.67 -25.60 5.57
N THR A 175 -15.40 -26.54 4.97
CA THR A 175 -15.06 -27.97 5.00
C THR A 175 -14.45 -28.38 3.67
N LYS A 176 -13.67 -29.45 3.69
CA LYS A 176 -13.11 -30.05 2.47
C LYS A 176 -14.19 -30.41 1.45
N ASP A 177 -15.35 -30.88 1.91
CA ASP A 177 -16.49 -31.22 1.06
C ASP A 177 -17.13 -30.00 0.40
N GLU A 178 -17.21 -28.86 1.09
CA GLU A 178 -17.70 -27.61 0.48
C GLU A 178 -16.73 -27.12 -0.60
N LEU A 179 -15.42 -27.10 -0.31
CA LEU A 179 -14.41 -26.71 -1.29
C LEU A 179 -14.40 -27.67 -2.50
N ALA A 180 -14.57 -28.97 -2.28
CA ALA A 180 -14.67 -29.95 -3.36
C ALA A 180 -15.91 -29.72 -4.24
N ARG A 181 -17.08 -29.46 -3.64
CA ARG A 181 -18.30 -29.10 -4.40
C ARG A 181 -18.10 -27.81 -5.21
N MET A 182 -17.41 -26.83 -4.64
CA MET A 182 -17.07 -25.58 -5.31
C MET A 182 -16.14 -25.80 -6.51
N ARG A 183 -15.05 -26.56 -6.33
CA ARG A 183 -14.15 -26.99 -7.41
C ARG A 183 -14.93 -27.62 -8.57
N ASP A 184 -15.85 -28.53 -8.25
CA ASP A 184 -16.57 -29.33 -9.26
C ASP A 184 -17.67 -28.53 -10.00
N SER A 185 -18.09 -27.37 -9.48
CA SER A 185 -19.24 -26.60 -10.01
C SER A 185 -18.92 -25.23 -10.59
N ILE A 186 -17.84 -24.58 -10.14
CA ILE A 186 -17.56 -23.16 -10.45
C ILE A 186 -16.61 -23.00 -11.64
N GLY A 187 -15.77 -24.00 -11.92
CA GLY A 187 -14.75 -23.90 -12.99
C GLY A 187 -13.62 -22.91 -12.69
N ALA A 188 -13.47 -22.50 -11.42
CA ALA A 188 -12.37 -21.70 -10.94
C ALA A 188 -11.34 -22.57 -10.22
N LYS A 189 -10.07 -22.16 -10.26
CA LYS A 189 -8.95 -22.84 -9.59
C LYS A 189 -8.67 -22.29 -8.20
N MET A 190 -9.14 -21.08 -7.91
CA MET A 190 -8.93 -20.39 -6.64
C MET A 190 -10.22 -19.76 -6.14
N LEU A 191 -10.41 -19.73 -4.83
CA LEU A 191 -11.48 -19.00 -4.15
C LEU A 191 -10.89 -17.90 -3.26
N LEU A 192 -11.33 -16.65 -3.47
CA LEU A 192 -11.12 -15.53 -2.55
C LEU A 192 -12.39 -15.36 -1.70
N SER A 193 -12.27 -15.52 -0.38
CA SER A 193 -13.39 -15.45 0.54
C SER A 193 -13.19 -14.31 1.53
N LEU A 194 -14.10 -13.31 1.55
CA LEU A 194 -14.13 -12.30 2.61
C LEU A 194 -14.89 -12.91 3.78
N ASP A 195 -14.18 -13.49 4.74
CA ASP A 195 -14.84 -14.28 5.78
C ASP A 195 -15.18 -13.48 7.03
N TYR A 196 -14.54 -12.35 7.24
CA TYR A 196 -14.85 -11.49 8.38
C TYR A 196 -14.51 -10.04 8.07
N PHE A 197 -15.42 -9.17 8.47
CA PHE A 197 -15.26 -7.74 8.39
C PHE A 197 -15.86 -7.07 9.62
N ALA A 198 -15.15 -6.12 10.19
CA ALA A 198 -15.66 -5.24 11.23
C ALA A 198 -15.01 -3.86 11.13
N THR A 199 -15.67 -2.84 11.65
CA THR A 199 -15.09 -1.52 11.84
C THR A 199 -15.20 -1.11 13.29
N THR A 200 -14.20 -0.39 13.76
CA THR A 200 -14.25 0.36 15.00
C THR A 200 -13.57 1.70 14.79
N GLU A 201 -13.86 2.67 15.62
CA GLU A 201 -13.35 4.02 15.48
C GLU A 201 -12.92 4.57 16.83
N ASN A 202 -12.01 5.52 16.78
CA ASN A 202 -11.51 6.20 17.95
C ASN A 202 -11.29 7.67 17.63
N GLU A 203 -11.69 8.54 18.55
CA GLU A 203 -11.40 9.97 18.48
C GLU A 203 -10.40 10.31 19.60
N LEU A 204 -9.22 10.77 19.23
CA LEU A 204 -8.14 11.10 20.16
C LEU A 204 -7.87 12.60 20.12
N ALA A 205 -8.15 13.28 21.24
CA ALA A 205 -7.72 14.66 21.44
C ALA A 205 -6.22 14.70 21.79
N ILE A 206 -5.44 15.45 21.00
CA ILE A 206 -4.00 15.64 21.17
C ILE A 206 -3.72 16.85 22.09
N SER A 207 -4.50 17.92 21.93
CA SER A 207 -4.45 19.11 22.80
C SER A 207 -5.86 19.58 23.08
N ASN A 208 -6.27 19.56 24.35
CA ASN A 208 -7.59 20.07 24.76
C ASN A 208 -7.65 21.60 24.74
N GLU A 209 -6.51 22.29 24.83
CA GLU A 209 -6.44 23.75 24.82
C GLU A 209 -6.50 24.33 23.40
N GLU A 210 -5.90 23.63 22.44
CA GLU A 210 -5.91 24.00 21.02
C GLU A 210 -6.97 23.23 20.22
N ALA A 211 -7.63 22.28 20.89
CA ALA A 211 -8.67 21.40 20.38
C ALA A 211 -8.29 20.75 19.03
N ILE A 212 -7.08 20.19 19.01
CA ILE A 212 -6.49 19.42 17.92
C ILE A 212 -6.64 17.94 18.26
N GLY A 213 -7.03 17.13 17.29
CA GLY A 213 -7.09 15.68 17.47
C GLY A 213 -7.07 14.90 16.17
N VAL A 214 -7.25 13.59 16.30
CA VAL A 214 -7.37 12.65 15.19
C VAL A 214 -8.62 11.81 15.35
N PHE A 215 -9.29 11.55 14.23
CA PHE A 215 -10.36 10.58 14.13
C PHE A 215 -9.85 9.39 13.31
N ASP A 216 -9.76 8.24 13.96
CA ASP A 216 -9.29 7.00 13.35
C ASP A 216 -10.46 6.06 13.12
N VAL A 217 -10.54 5.47 11.92
CA VAL A 217 -11.36 4.30 11.65
C VAL A 217 -10.44 3.12 11.38
N PHE A 218 -10.60 2.08 12.19
CA PHE A 218 -9.95 0.79 12.04
C PHE A 218 -10.88 -0.13 11.24
N VAL A 219 -10.41 -0.57 10.07
CA VAL A 219 -11.10 -1.52 9.20
C VAL A 219 -10.43 -2.87 9.35
N VAL A 220 -11.11 -3.79 10.04
CA VAL A 220 -10.69 -5.18 10.18
C VAL A 220 -11.26 -5.96 9.00
N SER A 221 -10.39 -6.45 8.11
CA SER A 221 -10.84 -7.22 6.94
C SER A 221 -9.99 -8.46 6.76
N TYR A 222 -10.65 -9.61 6.71
CA TYR A 222 -10.00 -10.90 6.69
C TYR A 222 -10.41 -11.72 5.48
N TRP A 223 -9.41 -12.07 4.67
CA TRP A 223 -9.61 -12.83 3.45
C TRP A 223 -8.84 -14.13 3.47
N ASN A 224 -9.52 -15.22 3.12
CA ASN A 224 -8.87 -16.51 2.89
C ASN A 224 -8.83 -16.84 1.40
N PHE A 225 -7.69 -17.37 0.98
CA PHE A 225 -7.41 -17.74 -0.41
C PHE A 225 -7.25 -19.25 -0.46
N PHE A 226 -8.21 -19.93 -1.08
CA PHE A 226 -8.18 -21.38 -1.21
C PHE A 226 -7.76 -21.77 -2.62
N ASP A 227 -6.81 -22.67 -2.71
CA ASP A 227 -6.56 -23.44 -3.92
C ASP A 227 -7.60 -24.57 -3.97
N LEU A 228 -8.48 -24.49 -4.97
CA LEU A 228 -9.59 -25.42 -5.14
C LEU A 228 -9.13 -26.73 -5.77
N GLU A 229 -7.98 -26.78 -6.44
CA GLU A 229 -7.45 -28.02 -7.01
C GLU A 229 -6.89 -28.92 -5.91
N ASN A 230 -6.10 -28.35 -5.00
CA ASN A 230 -5.50 -29.06 -3.88
C ASN A 230 -6.36 -29.04 -2.59
N LEU A 231 -7.45 -28.26 -2.57
CA LEU A 231 -8.37 -28.10 -1.43
C LEU A 231 -7.65 -27.62 -0.16
N GLN A 232 -6.85 -26.57 -0.30
CA GLN A 232 -5.99 -26.05 0.77
C GLN A 232 -6.08 -24.53 0.88
N LEU A 233 -5.95 -24.02 2.11
CA LEU A 233 -5.71 -22.60 2.36
C LEU A 233 -4.28 -22.24 1.92
N THR A 234 -4.15 -21.30 1.00
CA THR A 234 -2.85 -20.88 0.44
C THR A 234 -2.36 -19.56 0.98
N TYR A 235 -3.29 -18.68 1.37
CA TYR A 235 -2.96 -17.37 1.92
C TYR A 235 -4.08 -16.88 2.82
N PHE A 236 -3.70 -16.25 3.93
CA PHE A 236 -4.58 -15.57 4.85
C PHE A 236 -4.18 -14.10 4.94
N TYR A 237 -5.08 -13.21 4.57
CA TYR A 237 -4.90 -11.76 4.71
C TYR A 237 -5.54 -11.31 6.02
N ASP A 238 -4.69 -10.90 6.97
CA ASP A 238 -5.06 -10.63 8.36
C ASP A 238 -4.85 -9.17 8.78
N ARG A 239 -5.21 -8.21 7.92
CA ARG A 239 -4.87 -6.80 8.15
C ARG A 239 -5.99 -6.00 8.82
N VAL A 240 -5.56 -5.11 9.71
CA VAL A 240 -6.32 -3.97 10.20
C VAL A 240 -5.78 -2.73 9.51
N ASP A 241 -6.57 -2.11 8.65
CA ASP A 241 -6.24 -0.82 8.04
C ASP A 241 -6.73 0.31 8.95
N THR A 242 -5.90 1.34 9.16
CA THR A 242 -6.28 2.55 9.89
C THR A 242 -6.38 3.71 8.92
N ILE A 243 -7.55 4.34 8.85
CA ILE A 243 -7.77 5.57 8.10
C ILE A 243 -7.93 6.70 9.11
N THR A 244 -7.04 7.67 9.02
CA THR A 244 -6.93 8.78 9.97
C THR A 244 -7.30 10.09 9.31
N TRP A 245 -8.13 10.86 9.98
CA TRP A 245 -8.38 12.26 9.66
C TRP A 245 -7.89 13.14 10.82
N ASP A 246 -7.00 14.08 10.52
CA ASP A 246 -6.62 15.13 11.47
C ASP A 246 -7.74 16.18 11.57
N TYR A 247 -7.97 16.75 12.76
CA TYR A 247 -8.91 17.86 12.93
C TYR A 247 -8.39 18.95 13.87
N VAL A 248 -8.93 20.15 13.68
CA VAL A 248 -8.71 21.34 14.52
C VAL A 248 -10.09 21.95 14.81
N ASP A 249 -10.44 22.12 16.08
CA ASP A 249 -11.77 22.58 16.50
C ASP A 249 -12.19 23.90 15.85
N GLY A 250 -13.48 24.01 15.54
CA GLY A 250 -14.05 25.06 14.69
C GLY A 250 -13.89 24.82 13.18
N VAL A 251 -13.08 23.84 12.76
CA VAL A 251 -13.00 23.32 11.39
C VAL A 251 -13.11 21.81 11.46
N VAL A 252 -14.31 21.27 11.24
CA VAL A 252 -14.47 19.81 11.10
C VAL A 252 -13.78 19.40 9.79
N VAL A 253 -12.61 18.77 9.89
CA VAL A 253 -11.81 18.31 8.74
C VAL A 253 -12.08 16.84 8.40
N HIS A 254 -12.78 16.10 9.27
CA HIS A 254 -13.21 14.73 9.00
C HIS A 254 -14.71 14.66 8.64
N PRO A 255 -15.14 13.73 7.77
CA PRO A 255 -16.56 13.55 7.48
C PRO A 255 -17.34 13.09 8.73
N PRO A 256 -18.68 13.24 8.76
CA PRO A 256 -19.50 12.66 9.81
C PRO A 256 -19.21 11.16 9.99
N ARG A 257 -19.24 10.65 11.23
CA ARG A 257 -18.88 9.25 11.59
C ARG A 257 -19.29 8.20 10.56
N GLU A 258 -20.58 8.16 10.20
CA GLU A 258 -21.10 7.16 9.26
C GLU A 258 -20.45 7.27 7.87
N GLU A 259 -20.23 8.48 7.38
CA GLU A 259 -19.57 8.69 6.09
C GLU A 259 -18.07 8.38 6.18
N ALA A 260 -17.42 8.70 7.30
CA ALA A 260 -16.03 8.32 7.57
C ALA A 260 -15.84 6.81 7.53
N ILE A 261 -16.73 6.05 8.19
CA ILE A 261 -16.67 4.57 8.19
C ILE A 261 -16.86 4.01 6.76
N LYS A 262 -17.82 4.54 6.00
CA LYS A 262 -18.05 4.12 4.61
C LYS A 262 -16.88 4.48 3.70
N GLU A 263 -16.26 5.63 3.91
CA GLU A 263 -15.08 6.07 3.15
C GLU A 263 -13.86 5.22 3.50
N ALA A 264 -13.61 4.95 4.78
CA ALA A 264 -12.58 4.05 5.26
C ALA A 264 -12.69 2.66 4.62
N ALA A 265 -13.90 2.11 4.57
CA ALA A 265 -14.18 0.85 3.90
C ALA A 265 -13.82 0.87 2.40
N LYS A 266 -14.13 1.95 1.67
CA LYS A 266 -13.72 2.09 0.26
C LYS A 266 -12.20 2.18 0.12
N ILE A 267 -11.54 2.98 0.95
CA ILE A 267 -10.07 3.14 0.93
C ILE A 267 -9.39 1.79 1.21
N ALA A 268 -9.81 1.09 2.27
CA ALA A 268 -9.29 -0.23 2.63
C ALA A 268 -9.51 -1.25 1.49
N SER A 269 -10.66 -1.21 0.81
CA SER A 269 -10.93 -2.10 -0.33
C SER A 269 -9.97 -1.85 -1.51
N ASN A 270 -9.61 -0.60 -1.77
CA ASN A 270 -8.66 -0.23 -2.82
C ASN A 270 -7.23 -0.61 -2.41
N ASN A 271 -6.86 -0.41 -1.14
CA ASN A 271 -5.59 -0.86 -0.60
C ASN A 271 -5.42 -2.38 -0.74
N PHE A 272 -6.47 -3.15 -0.44
CA PHE A 272 -6.48 -4.59 -0.63
C PHE A 272 -6.42 -5.00 -2.11
N THR A 273 -7.13 -4.31 -2.99
CA THR A 273 -7.01 -4.53 -4.45
C THR A 273 -5.55 -4.34 -4.91
N ASN A 274 -4.94 -3.21 -4.53
CA ASN A 274 -3.54 -2.89 -4.83
C ASN A 274 -2.55 -3.88 -4.20
N PHE A 275 -2.94 -4.54 -3.10
CA PHE A 275 -2.15 -5.61 -2.49
C PHE A 275 -2.11 -6.87 -3.39
N ILE A 276 -3.21 -7.21 -4.07
CA ILE A 276 -3.30 -8.45 -4.86
C ILE A 276 -3.15 -8.28 -6.37
N THR A 277 -3.22 -7.06 -6.90
CA THR A 277 -3.04 -6.79 -8.34
C THR A 277 -1.94 -5.77 -8.62
N PRO A 278 -1.16 -5.93 -9.71
CA PRO A 278 -0.32 -4.86 -10.24
C PRO A 278 -1.17 -3.63 -10.58
N HIS A 279 -0.66 -2.43 -10.31
CA HIS A 279 -1.43 -1.19 -10.43
C HIS A 279 -0.54 0.02 -10.74
N TRP A 280 -1.15 1.10 -11.24
CA TRP A 280 -0.47 2.37 -11.47
C TRP A 280 -0.42 3.20 -10.19
N VAL A 281 0.72 3.83 -9.93
CA VAL A 281 0.91 4.77 -8.83
C VAL A 281 1.59 6.05 -9.31
N ASP A 282 1.13 7.17 -8.78
CA ASP A 282 1.78 8.46 -8.94
C ASP A 282 3.00 8.58 -8.02
N VAL A 283 4.15 8.92 -8.60
CA VAL A 283 5.37 9.15 -7.86
C VAL A 283 6.02 10.46 -8.26
N GLN A 284 6.76 11.06 -7.33
CA GLN A 284 7.54 12.24 -7.62
C GLN A 284 9.00 11.87 -7.92
N ARG A 285 9.61 12.61 -8.85
CA ARG A 285 11.02 12.50 -9.19
C ARG A 285 11.70 13.84 -9.09
N LEU A 286 12.77 13.89 -8.32
CA LEU A 286 13.62 15.06 -8.21
C LEU A 286 14.40 15.26 -9.51
N TYR A 287 14.61 16.52 -9.90
CA TYR A 287 15.65 16.91 -10.86
C TYR A 287 16.27 18.23 -10.43
N TYR A 288 17.55 18.43 -10.75
CA TYR A 288 18.25 19.65 -10.42
C TYR A 288 17.94 20.76 -11.43
N ILE A 289 17.86 21.99 -10.94
CA ILE A 289 17.79 23.19 -11.78
C ILE A 289 19.12 23.95 -11.72
N SER A 290 19.44 24.70 -12.79
CA SER A 290 20.68 25.48 -12.87
C SER A 290 20.40 26.93 -13.25
N GLY A 291 21.24 27.83 -12.73
CA GLY A 291 21.26 29.24 -13.11
C GLY A 291 22.00 29.51 -14.42
N GLN A 292 22.68 28.51 -15.00
CA GLN A 292 23.37 28.64 -16.28
C GLN A 292 22.33 28.86 -17.39
N VAL A 293 22.57 29.88 -18.23
CA VAL A 293 21.60 30.38 -19.23
C VAL A 293 21.03 29.24 -20.09
N GLU A 294 21.92 28.39 -20.62
CA GLU A 294 21.52 27.28 -21.49
C GLU A 294 20.74 26.18 -20.76
N LEU A 295 21.01 25.96 -19.47
CA LEU A 295 20.31 24.94 -18.68
C LEU A 295 18.95 25.43 -18.15
N LYS A 296 18.70 26.74 -18.10
CA LYS A 296 17.41 27.27 -17.63
C LYS A 296 16.23 26.79 -18.48
N GLN A 297 16.44 26.64 -19.79
CA GLN A 297 15.39 26.22 -20.72
C GLN A 297 14.93 24.77 -20.49
N THR A 298 15.74 23.92 -19.86
CA THR A 298 15.34 22.52 -19.61
C THR A 298 14.17 22.41 -18.65
N ASN A 299 13.88 23.45 -17.85
CA ASN A 299 12.71 23.47 -16.98
C ASN A 299 11.40 23.47 -17.77
N ALA A 300 11.33 24.21 -18.88
CA ALA A 300 10.15 24.22 -19.74
C ALA A 300 10.00 22.88 -20.46
N LEU A 301 11.11 22.32 -20.97
CA LEU A 301 11.13 21.02 -21.63
C LEU A 301 10.65 19.89 -20.69
N VAL A 302 11.09 19.89 -19.42
CA VAL A 302 10.62 18.93 -18.41
C VAL A 302 9.12 19.08 -18.16
N ALA A 303 8.61 20.32 -18.04
CA ALA A 303 7.18 20.57 -17.84
C ALA A 303 6.33 20.15 -19.05
N GLU A 304 6.90 20.20 -20.26
CA GLU A 304 6.27 19.75 -21.51
C GLU A 304 6.49 18.25 -21.80
N GLY A 305 7.21 17.52 -20.92
CA GLY A 305 7.52 16.10 -21.13
C GLY A 305 8.53 15.81 -22.26
N LYS A 306 9.27 16.83 -22.72
CA LYS A 306 10.27 16.74 -23.81
C LYS A 306 11.63 16.24 -23.29
N TRP A 307 11.63 15.00 -22.80
CA TRP A 307 12.78 14.39 -22.13
C TRP A 307 14.03 14.25 -23.00
N LEU A 308 13.87 13.89 -24.29
CA LEU A 308 14.98 13.79 -25.23
C LEU A 308 15.66 15.14 -25.47
N GLU A 309 14.87 16.19 -25.69
CA GLU A 309 15.39 17.55 -25.92
C GLU A 309 16.12 18.08 -24.67
N ALA A 310 15.56 17.83 -23.48
CA ALA A 310 16.21 18.17 -22.22
C ALA A 310 17.52 17.40 -22.03
N ALA A 311 17.53 16.10 -22.36
CA ALA A 311 18.72 15.24 -22.29
C ALA A 311 19.85 15.73 -23.19
N GLU A 312 19.56 16.15 -24.43
CA GLU A 312 20.59 16.68 -25.34
C GLU A 312 21.25 17.96 -24.79
N ILE A 313 20.50 18.79 -24.07
CA ILE A 313 21.06 19.96 -23.39
C ILE A 313 21.93 19.52 -22.20
N TRP A 314 21.45 18.66 -21.31
CA TRP A 314 22.23 18.19 -20.15
C TRP A 314 23.51 17.46 -20.56
N LYS A 315 23.43 16.62 -21.59
CA LYS A 315 24.56 15.85 -22.13
C LYS A 315 25.73 16.75 -22.55
N ARG A 316 25.47 17.93 -23.12
CA ARG A 316 26.54 18.89 -23.49
C ARG A 316 27.28 19.48 -22.28
N HIS A 317 26.74 19.34 -21.08
CA HIS A 317 27.30 19.91 -19.84
C HIS A 317 27.78 18.85 -18.83
N VAL A 318 27.79 17.56 -19.17
CA VAL A 318 28.26 16.51 -18.25
C VAL A 318 29.77 16.59 -18.00
N GLU A 319 30.55 17.20 -18.89
CA GLU A 319 32.00 17.44 -18.71
C GLU A 319 32.31 18.90 -18.34
N ASN A 320 31.33 19.64 -17.83
CA ASN A 320 31.50 21.06 -17.50
C ASN A 320 32.61 21.25 -16.44
N PRO A 321 33.54 22.22 -16.61
CA PRO A 321 34.60 22.50 -15.64
C PRO A 321 34.06 22.78 -14.23
N ASN A 322 32.85 23.34 -14.14
CA ASN A 322 32.12 23.42 -12.89
C ASN A 322 31.50 22.07 -12.56
N LYS A 323 32.16 21.33 -11.67
CA LYS A 323 31.72 20.01 -11.19
C LYS A 323 30.27 19.99 -10.68
N LYS A 324 29.75 21.08 -10.11
CA LYS A 324 28.35 21.14 -9.66
C LYS A 324 27.39 21.11 -10.85
N ILE A 325 27.72 21.79 -11.95
CA ILE A 325 26.92 21.74 -13.19
C ILE A 325 26.99 20.34 -13.79
N ALA A 326 28.19 19.76 -13.90
CA ALA A 326 28.40 18.41 -14.41
C ALA A 326 27.56 17.38 -13.65
N ALA A 327 27.66 17.36 -12.31
CA ALA A 327 26.88 16.47 -11.45
C ALA A 327 25.37 16.64 -11.64
N LYS A 328 24.85 17.89 -11.65
CA LYS A 328 23.43 18.14 -11.91
C LYS A 328 22.97 17.58 -13.25
N CYS A 329 23.75 17.79 -14.30
CA CYS A 329 23.41 17.30 -15.63
C CYS A 329 23.44 15.77 -15.69
N MET A 330 24.45 15.11 -15.08
CA MET A 330 24.49 13.66 -14.97
C MET A 330 23.29 13.09 -14.20
N PHE A 331 22.92 13.71 -13.08
CA PHE A 331 21.72 13.31 -12.34
C PHE A 331 20.45 13.46 -13.17
N ASN A 332 20.29 14.59 -13.87
CA ASN A 332 19.12 14.83 -14.71
C ASN A 332 19.09 13.90 -15.95
N MET A 333 20.24 13.50 -16.48
CA MET A 333 20.33 12.47 -17.52
C MET A 333 19.77 11.13 -17.02
N ALA A 334 19.99 10.78 -15.75
CA ALA A 334 19.37 9.58 -15.16
C ALA A 334 17.85 9.67 -15.18
N LEU A 335 17.27 10.84 -14.88
CA LEU A 335 15.83 11.07 -15.00
C LEU A 335 15.34 10.96 -16.44
N ALA A 336 15.99 11.62 -17.40
CA ALA A 336 15.61 11.47 -18.80
C ALA A 336 15.64 10.00 -19.25
N CYS A 337 16.66 9.23 -18.85
CA CYS A 337 16.73 7.81 -19.17
C CYS A 337 15.59 7.00 -18.53
N GLU A 338 15.18 7.29 -17.30
CA GLU A 338 13.98 6.65 -16.68
C GLU A 338 12.73 6.95 -17.50
N MET A 339 12.51 8.21 -17.87
CA MET A 339 11.34 8.65 -18.64
C MET A 339 11.30 8.08 -20.06
N LEU A 340 12.46 7.65 -20.58
CA LEU A 340 12.61 6.99 -21.88
C LEU A 340 12.70 5.46 -21.78
N ASN A 341 12.39 4.91 -20.61
CA ASN A 341 12.40 3.46 -20.32
C ASN A 341 13.78 2.80 -20.53
N GLN A 342 14.86 3.55 -20.31
CA GLN A 342 16.25 3.09 -20.39
C GLN A 342 16.85 2.95 -18.97
N LEU A 343 16.31 2.03 -18.16
CA LEU A 343 16.64 1.95 -16.74
C LEU A 343 18.11 1.62 -16.45
N ASP A 344 18.76 0.79 -17.27
CA ASP A 344 20.20 0.51 -17.10
C ASP A 344 21.05 1.77 -17.28
N ALA A 345 20.76 2.54 -18.34
CA ALA A 345 21.43 3.82 -18.58
C ALA A 345 21.10 4.85 -17.48
N ALA A 346 19.88 4.82 -16.94
CA ALA A 346 19.49 5.68 -15.84
C ALA A 346 20.35 5.44 -14.60
N VAL A 347 20.55 4.17 -14.22
CA VAL A 347 21.42 3.79 -13.10
C VAL A 347 22.86 4.25 -13.36
N ASP A 348 23.41 4.01 -14.55
CA ASP A 348 24.76 4.42 -14.90
C ASP A 348 24.97 5.94 -14.76
N TRP A 349 24.00 6.74 -15.22
CA TRP A 349 24.06 8.20 -15.09
C TRP A 349 23.97 8.67 -13.65
N ALA A 350 23.11 8.06 -12.83
CA ALA A 350 22.99 8.40 -11.42
C ALA A 350 24.28 8.05 -10.65
N VAL A 351 24.91 6.91 -10.98
CA VAL A 351 26.20 6.50 -10.42
C VAL A 351 27.32 7.44 -10.85
N LYS A 352 27.38 7.84 -12.13
CA LYS A 352 28.35 8.85 -12.60
C LYS A 352 28.18 10.18 -11.86
N SER A 353 26.94 10.62 -11.66
CA SER A 353 26.65 11.81 -10.86
C SER A 353 27.19 11.70 -9.44
N TYR A 354 26.93 10.58 -8.77
CA TYR A 354 27.42 10.31 -7.42
C TYR A 354 28.94 10.48 -7.33
N TYR A 355 29.69 9.88 -8.26
CA TYR A 355 31.16 9.91 -8.23
C TYR A 355 31.79 11.30 -8.47
N VAL A 356 31.03 12.30 -8.94
CA VAL A 356 31.57 13.67 -9.08
C VAL A 356 31.98 14.25 -7.72
N PHE A 357 31.24 13.95 -6.66
CA PHE A 357 31.51 14.42 -5.30
C PHE A 357 31.69 13.30 -4.27
N GLY A 358 31.10 12.12 -4.48
CA GLY A 358 31.03 11.06 -3.48
C GLY A 358 30.48 11.60 -2.16
N GLN A 359 31.14 11.25 -1.06
CA GLN A 359 30.77 11.67 0.30
C GLN A 359 31.08 13.15 0.62
N LYS A 360 31.67 13.91 -0.32
CA LYS A 360 32.06 15.31 -0.08
C LYS A 360 30.86 16.28 -0.08
N ASN A 361 29.68 15.82 -0.47
CA ASN A 361 28.44 16.59 -0.41
C ASN A 361 27.29 15.67 0.03
N ALA A 362 26.92 15.75 1.32
CA ALA A 362 25.93 14.86 1.92
C ALA A 362 24.56 14.89 1.22
N VAL A 363 24.08 16.08 0.82
CA VAL A 363 22.77 16.21 0.14
C VAL A 363 22.79 15.58 -1.25
N HIS A 364 23.84 15.84 -2.03
CA HIS A 364 23.96 15.24 -3.36
C HIS A 364 24.20 13.73 -3.29
N GLU A 365 24.99 13.28 -2.31
CA GLU A 365 25.16 11.85 -2.02
C GLU A 365 23.82 11.19 -1.73
N HIS A 366 23.03 11.76 -0.82
CA HIS A 366 21.70 11.23 -0.46
C HIS A 366 20.81 11.16 -1.72
N ASN A 367 20.67 12.26 -2.45
CA ASN A 367 19.83 12.29 -3.66
C ASN A 367 20.25 11.23 -4.69
N CYS A 368 21.56 11.04 -4.93
CA CYS A 368 22.04 10.03 -5.87
C CYS A 368 21.76 8.61 -5.36
N LYS A 369 22.05 8.32 -4.08
CA LYS A 369 21.83 7.00 -3.49
C LYS A 369 20.35 6.62 -3.49
N GLU A 370 19.48 7.53 -3.06
CA GLU A 370 18.03 7.33 -3.10
C GLU A 370 17.56 7.02 -4.52
N TYR A 371 18.03 7.81 -5.50
CA TYR A 371 17.56 7.61 -6.86
C TYR A 371 18.11 6.33 -7.51
N ILE A 372 19.36 5.93 -7.20
CA ILE A 372 19.91 4.62 -7.60
C ILE A 372 19.07 3.49 -7.01
N ASN A 373 18.68 3.58 -5.74
CA ASN A 373 17.84 2.56 -5.09
C ASN A 373 16.47 2.47 -5.75
N ILE A 374 15.82 3.61 -6.04
CA ILE A 374 14.54 3.69 -6.75
C ILE A 374 14.64 3.01 -8.12
N LEU A 375 15.67 3.33 -8.91
CA LEU A 375 15.85 2.76 -10.25
C LEU A 375 16.11 1.25 -10.20
N ASN A 376 16.91 0.78 -9.24
CA ASN A 376 17.14 -0.66 -9.06
C ASN A 376 15.88 -1.39 -8.62
N GLN A 377 15.11 -0.82 -7.69
CA GLN A 377 13.82 -1.38 -7.29
C GLN A 377 12.88 -1.46 -8.49
N ARG A 378 12.80 -0.39 -9.30
CA ARG A 378 11.96 -0.36 -10.52
C ARG A 378 12.35 -1.46 -11.51
N LYS A 379 13.63 -1.78 -11.66
CA LYS A 379 14.09 -2.93 -12.47
C LYS A 379 13.62 -4.27 -11.92
N LEU A 380 13.61 -4.44 -10.60
CA LEU A 380 13.10 -5.66 -9.95
C LEU A 380 11.58 -5.76 -10.08
N ASP A 381 10.89 -4.62 -9.92
CA ASP A 381 9.45 -4.50 -10.04
C ASP A 381 8.97 -4.92 -11.43
N ILE A 382 9.63 -4.47 -12.50
CA ILE A 382 9.29 -4.87 -13.88
C ILE A 382 9.40 -6.38 -14.05
N LYS A 383 10.49 -7.00 -13.57
CA LYS A 383 10.65 -8.47 -13.63
C LYS A 383 9.55 -9.19 -12.85
N ARG A 384 9.17 -8.65 -11.70
CA ARG A 384 8.10 -9.21 -10.87
C ARG A 384 6.75 -9.10 -11.57
N ILE A 385 6.45 -7.96 -12.21
CA ILE A 385 5.23 -7.75 -13.00
C ILE A 385 5.19 -8.74 -14.17
N GLU A 386 6.28 -8.87 -14.93
CA GLU A 386 6.39 -9.83 -16.03
C GLU A 386 6.09 -11.26 -15.57
N HIS A 387 6.62 -11.65 -14.41
CA HIS A 387 6.33 -12.95 -13.81
C HIS A 387 4.86 -13.06 -13.34
N GLN A 388 4.27 -12.02 -12.77
CA GLN A 388 2.88 -12.01 -12.31
C GLN A 388 1.88 -12.17 -13.47
N TYR A 389 2.20 -11.66 -14.67
CA TYR A 389 1.38 -11.88 -15.86
C TYR A 389 1.71 -13.19 -16.59
N ASN A 390 2.94 -13.69 -16.48
CA ASN A 390 3.41 -14.89 -17.16
C ASN A 390 4.27 -15.78 -16.22
N PRO A 391 3.65 -16.45 -15.23
CA PRO A 391 4.41 -17.28 -14.31
C PRO A 391 4.96 -18.48 -15.06
N GLN A 392 6.28 -18.66 -15.01
CA GLN A 392 6.88 -19.89 -15.51
C GLN A 392 6.79 -20.97 -14.42
N PRO A 393 6.39 -22.20 -14.76
CA PRO A 393 6.42 -23.29 -13.79
C PRO A 393 7.85 -23.45 -13.28
N LEU A 394 8.01 -23.56 -11.96
CA LEU A 394 9.26 -23.95 -11.35
C LEU A 394 9.67 -25.28 -11.98
N ARG A 395 10.67 -25.26 -12.87
CA ARG A 395 11.25 -26.50 -13.36
C ARG A 395 11.77 -27.24 -12.13
N PRO A 396 11.35 -28.48 -11.86
CA PRO A 396 12.01 -29.26 -10.83
C PRO A 396 13.48 -29.33 -11.21
N ASP A 397 14.34 -28.88 -10.30
CA ASP A 397 15.76 -28.88 -10.50
C ASP A 397 16.21 -30.30 -10.85
N LYS A 398 16.61 -30.52 -12.10
CA LYS A 398 17.19 -31.78 -12.57
C LYS A 398 18.66 -31.91 -12.15
N THR A 399 19.11 -31.18 -11.13
CA THR A 399 20.43 -31.30 -10.54
C THR A 399 20.40 -31.73 -9.07
N ALA A 400 19.68 -32.82 -8.79
CA ALA A 400 20.07 -33.76 -7.75
C ALA A 400 20.38 -35.09 -8.45
N GLY A 401 21.61 -35.20 -8.95
CA GLY A 401 22.19 -36.43 -9.49
C GLY A 401 22.83 -37.27 -8.41
#